data_AF-A0A6C0EZ76-F1
#
_entry.id   AF-A0A6C0EZ76-F1
#
_cell.length_a   1.000
_cell.length_b   1.000
_cell.length_c   1.000
_cell.angle_alpha   90.00
_cell.angle_beta   90.00
_cell.angle_gamma   90.00
#
_symmetry.space_group_name_H-M   'P 1'
#
loop_
_entity.id
_entity.type
_entity.pdbx_description
1 polymer ?
#
loop_
_entity_poly.entity_id
_entity_poly.type
_entity_poly.pdbx_seq_one_letter_code
_entity_poly.pdbx_strand_id
1 'polypeptide(L)'
;MENNNNVDTDIDNYDDDELLQILELEDPTAEAIRDKVGVMMRQYPSIAFFFAQVGERLEETYATNNEALRAIDAQQQEEEANVWLKNQYLKQDGSKPFNTYTSRDNKVQIFEDDENNHDQMKRERLGAVDVVNVPVSQGTLNPILKNVTSRIVMLDSAYRQNIIPYDSPVAASTDYTLDLSDTLNNTLSIKLSSVQIPYTWYNIAGYLGNSCFGYIIDPPVTTEFGFNHIFSIPNNQYPSAQSVLNALNNDSTYTGLNPNLVFSLTGASGSGTGNHFTIKNTGSTKIRLIFYNGNNPNMNCNSNGCRYPSKLDNNLGWVLGFKNVVDLIISYDILPNLSITAVSPYSNVGPTYFLIVVDDFNQNHLNQGLVNIDDTDTTLNAPSYINGDINFSCFTSTSGYNSPFPVYIPNAPTRLTQAQLYSANQILENRKNTTNYRSAGPTTTDVLAVIPLKIGGLSFGDKYVEFGSSLLQNERIYFGPVNISRMRVTLRDDKGNVVNLNGADWSFSLISTHLYEF
;
A
#
# COMPACT_ATOMS: atom_id res chain seq x y z
N MET A 1 -40.24 -31.28 -90.60
CA MET A 1 -41.51 -31.01 -89.89
C MET A 1 -41.16 -30.08 -88.76
N GLU A 2 -41.78 -28.91 -88.79
CA GLU A 2 -41.59 -27.82 -87.85
C GLU A 2 -41.71 -28.30 -86.40
N ASN A 3 -40.91 -27.71 -85.52
CA ASN A 3 -41.32 -27.35 -84.18
C ASN A 3 -40.50 -26.12 -83.79
N ASN A 4 -40.88 -25.00 -84.40
CA ASN A 4 -40.43 -23.68 -84.00
C ASN A 4 -41.32 -23.26 -82.82
N ASN A 5 -41.11 -23.86 -81.65
CA ASN A 5 -41.71 -23.34 -80.42
C ASN A 5 -40.85 -22.14 -79.97
N ASN A 6 -41.03 -21.01 -80.65
CA ASN A 6 -40.53 -19.75 -80.13
C ASN A 6 -41.40 -19.43 -78.90
N VAL A 7 -40.83 -19.59 -77.71
CA VAL A 7 -41.53 -19.30 -76.45
C VAL A 7 -41.85 -17.81 -76.43
N ASP A 8 -43.12 -17.47 -76.21
CA ASP A 8 -43.54 -16.08 -76.10
C ASP A 8 -43.04 -15.49 -74.79
N THR A 9 -42.22 -14.45 -74.86
CA THR A 9 -41.60 -13.78 -73.71
C THR A 9 -42.16 -12.38 -73.48
N ASP A 10 -43.28 -12.03 -74.13
CA ASP A 10 -43.99 -10.79 -73.84
C ASP A 10 -44.91 -10.99 -72.64
N ILE A 11 -44.65 -10.26 -71.56
CA ILE A 11 -45.37 -10.42 -70.29
C ILE A 11 -46.84 -10.01 -70.39
N ASP A 12 -47.19 -9.14 -71.34
CA ASP A 12 -48.55 -8.65 -71.51
C ASP A 12 -49.48 -9.67 -72.18
N ASN A 13 -48.92 -10.78 -72.70
CA ASN A 13 -49.69 -11.87 -73.29
C ASN A 13 -50.14 -12.93 -72.28
N TYR A 14 -49.80 -12.79 -70.99
CA TYR A 14 -50.13 -13.74 -69.93
C TYR A 14 -50.94 -13.08 -68.81
N ASP A 15 -51.94 -13.81 -68.29
CA ASP A 15 -52.64 -13.43 -67.07
C ASP A 15 -51.91 -13.95 -65.81
N ASP A 16 -52.17 -13.33 -64.66
CA ASP A 16 -51.43 -13.62 -63.42
C ASP A 16 -51.56 -15.09 -62.97
N ASP A 17 -52.69 -15.73 -63.22
CA ASP A 17 -52.90 -17.17 -62.94
C ASP A 17 -52.07 -18.08 -63.87
N GLU A 18 -51.84 -17.67 -65.11
CA GLU A 18 -50.99 -18.38 -66.07
C GLU A 18 -49.52 -18.22 -65.69
N LEU A 19 -49.12 -17.04 -65.23
CA LEU A 19 -47.77 -16.78 -64.70
C LEU A 19 -47.49 -17.61 -63.44
N LEU A 20 -48.47 -17.79 -62.56
CA LEU A 20 -48.35 -18.66 -61.39
C LEU A 20 -48.23 -20.14 -61.77
N GLN A 21 -48.95 -20.59 -62.80
CA GLN A 21 -48.80 -21.94 -63.35
C GLN A 21 -47.42 -22.16 -63.98
N ILE A 22 -46.88 -21.16 -64.69
CA ILE A 22 -45.51 -21.20 -65.24
C ILE A 22 -44.47 -21.34 -64.12
N LEU A 23 -44.71 -20.73 -62.96
CA LEU A 23 -43.86 -20.87 -61.77
C LEU A 23 -44.16 -22.12 -60.92
N GLU A 24 -45.17 -22.91 -61.30
CA GLU A 24 -45.69 -24.07 -60.56
C GLU A 24 -46.03 -23.74 -59.09
N LEU A 25 -46.70 -22.60 -58.86
CA LEU A 25 -47.10 -22.14 -57.54
C LEU A 25 -48.63 -22.21 -57.36
N GLU A 26 -49.11 -23.00 -56.40
CA GLU A 26 -50.53 -23.09 -56.04
C GLU A 26 -50.95 -21.99 -55.04
N ASP A 27 -50.08 -21.63 -54.09
CA ASP A 27 -50.32 -20.58 -53.09
C ASP A 27 -49.19 -19.52 -53.14
N PRO A 28 -49.43 -18.32 -53.70
CA PRO A 28 -48.39 -17.33 -53.89
C PRO A 28 -48.06 -16.57 -52.59
N THR A 29 -46.81 -16.68 -52.12
CA THR A 29 -46.20 -15.74 -51.17
C THR A 29 -45.04 -15.01 -51.84
N ALA A 30 -44.75 -13.76 -51.42
CA ALA A 30 -43.67 -12.97 -52.02
C ALA A 30 -42.31 -13.68 -51.97
N GLU A 31 -42.05 -14.45 -50.90
CA GLU A 31 -40.83 -15.25 -50.76
C GLU A 31 -40.80 -16.45 -51.72
N ALA A 32 -41.92 -17.17 -51.86
CA ALA A 32 -42.02 -18.29 -52.79
C ALA A 32 -41.89 -17.85 -54.26
N ILE A 33 -42.42 -16.67 -54.61
CA ILE A 33 -42.28 -16.06 -55.94
C ILE A 33 -40.81 -15.75 -56.22
N ARG A 34 -40.11 -15.06 -55.30
CA ARG A 34 -38.67 -14.72 -55.45
C ARG A 34 -37.79 -15.94 -55.63
N ASP A 35 -38.01 -16.95 -54.80
CA ASP A 35 -37.20 -18.17 -54.84
C ASP A 35 -37.39 -18.93 -56.15
N LYS A 36 -38.65 -19.08 -56.59
CA LYS A 36 -38.95 -19.78 -57.86
C LYS A 36 -38.49 -19.00 -59.08
N VAL A 37 -38.69 -17.68 -59.11
CA VAL A 37 -38.17 -16.81 -60.17
C VAL A 37 -36.64 -16.91 -60.24
N GLY A 38 -35.95 -16.85 -59.09
CA GLY A 38 -34.50 -17.00 -59.02
C GLY A 38 -34.01 -18.37 -59.52
N VAL A 39 -34.76 -19.45 -59.26
CA VAL A 39 -34.48 -20.79 -59.82
C VAL A 39 -34.67 -20.79 -61.33
N MET A 40 -35.79 -20.26 -61.84
CA MET A 40 -36.10 -20.23 -63.28
C MET A 40 -35.11 -19.37 -64.07
N MET A 41 -34.67 -18.23 -63.53
CA MET A 41 -33.64 -17.38 -64.15
C MET A 41 -32.28 -18.08 -64.25
N ARG A 42 -31.91 -18.89 -63.24
CA ARG A 42 -30.68 -19.70 -63.27
C ARG A 42 -30.80 -20.87 -64.25
N GLN A 43 -31.99 -21.46 -64.36
CA GLN A 43 -32.26 -22.61 -65.22
C GLN A 43 -32.38 -22.21 -66.70
N TYR A 44 -32.91 -21.01 -66.99
CA TYR A 44 -33.13 -20.49 -68.35
C TYR A 44 -32.56 -19.07 -68.52
N PRO A 45 -31.22 -18.91 -68.63
CA PRO A 45 -30.57 -17.60 -68.67
C PRO A 45 -30.98 -16.73 -69.87
N SER A 46 -31.34 -17.35 -71.00
CA SER A 46 -31.72 -16.64 -72.24
C SER A 46 -33.05 -15.90 -72.16
N ILE A 47 -33.91 -16.27 -71.21
CA ILE A 47 -35.22 -15.63 -70.96
C ILE A 47 -35.32 -15.13 -69.51
N ALA A 48 -34.18 -14.96 -68.83
CA ALA A 48 -34.14 -14.50 -67.44
C ALA A 48 -34.77 -13.11 -67.25
N PHE A 49 -34.73 -12.27 -68.28
CA PHE A 49 -35.39 -10.96 -68.25
C PHE A 49 -36.92 -11.07 -68.15
N PHE A 50 -37.52 -12.01 -68.88
CA PHE A 50 -38.96 -12.30 -68.77
C PHE A 50 -39.31 -12.77 -67.35
N PHE A 51 -38.55 -13.71 -66.77
CA PHE A 51 -38.80 -14.15 -65.40
C PHE A 51 -38.60 -13.06 -64.35
N ALA A 52 -37.68 -12.11 -64.58
CA ALA A 52 -37.54 -10.93 -63.71
C ALA A 52 -38.79 -10.03 -63.76
N GLN A 53 -39.33 -9.80 -64.96
CA GLN A 53 -40.57 -9.03 -65.14
C GLN A 53 -41.78 -9.76 -64.51
N VAL A 54 -41.84 -11.09 -64.63
CA VAL A 54 -42.87 -11.91 -63.99
C VAL A 54 -42.80 -11.80 -62.47
N GLY A 55 -41.58 -11.83 -61.90
CA GLY A 55 -41.37 -11.62 -60.47
C GLY A 55 -41.85 -10.25 -60.01
N GLU A 56 -41.49 -9.19 -60.73
CA GLU A 56 -41.90 -7.81 -60.39
C GLU A 56 -43.43 -7.64 -60.41
N ARG A 57 -44.10 -8.13 -61.46
CA ARG A 57 -45.56 -8.03 -61.61
C ARG A 57 -46.33 -8.85 -60.58
N LEU A 58 -45.93 -10.09 -60.34
CA LEU A 58 -46.57 -10.95 -59.33
C LEU A 58 -46.28 -10.47 -57.92
N GLU A 59 -45.07 -9.96 -57.64
CA GLU A 59 -44.78 -9.32 -56.37
C GLU A 59 -45.65 -8.07 -56.18
N GLU A 60 -45.79 -7.19 -57.15
CA GLU A 60 -46.64 -6.00 -57.02
C GLU A 60 -48.11 -6.35 -56.74
N THR A 61 -48.61 -7.38 -57.40
CA THR A 61 -50.01 -7.85 -57.26
C THR A 61 -50.24 -8.52 -55.89
N TYR A 62 -49.34 -9.39 -55.46
CA TYR A 62 -49.50 -10.20 -54.24
C TYR A 62 -48.79 -9.62 -52.99
N ALA A 63 -47.99 -8.55 -53.10
CA ALA A 63 -47.33 -7.87 -51.98
C ALA A 63 -48.26 -6.95 -51.17
N THR A 64 -49.56 -6.88 -51.49
CA THR A 64 -50.53 -6.06 -50.74
C THR A 64 -50.85 -6.57 -49.33
N ASN A 65 -50.25 -7.67 -48.85
CA ASN A 65 -50.46 -8.20 -47.51
C ASN A 65 -49.18 -8.36 -46.65
N ASN A 66 -48.21 -7.45 -46.73
CA ASN A 66 -47.09 -7.48 -45.77
C ASN A 66 -46.68 -6.09 -45.24
N GLU A 67 -47.55 -5.49 -44.43
CA GLU A 67 -47.20 -4.38 -43.53
C GLU A 67 -45.98 -4.70 -42.64
N ALA A 68 -45.71 -5.99 -42.40
CA ALA A 68 -44.57 -6.46 -41.62
C ALA A 68 -43.21 -6.17 -42.29
N LEU A 69 -43.08 -6.23 -43.62
CA LEU A 69 -41.79 -5.98 -44.30
C LEU A 69 -41.42 -4.50 -44.29
N ARG A 70 -42.40 -3.59 -44.48
CA ARG A 70 -42.17 -2.15 -44.35
C ARG A 70 -41.82 -1.72 -42.93
N ALA A 71 -42.38 -2.39 -41.91
CA ALA A 71 -42.03 -2.15 -40.51
C ALA A 71 -40.61 -2.64 -40.17
N ILE A 72 -40.17 -3.77 -40.75
CA ILE A 72 -38.81 -4.30 -40.57
C ILE A 72 -37.78 -3.39 -41.23
N ASP A 73 -38.00 -2.93 -42.47
CA ASP A 73 -37.08 -2.02 -43.16
C ASP A 73 -36.99 -0.67 -42.44
N ALA A 74 -38.12 -0.13 -41.97
CA ALA A 74 -38.13 1.10 -41.17
C ALA A 74 -37.39 0.93 -39.83
N GLN A 75 -37.53 -0.21 -39.15
CA GLN A 75 -36.77 -0.51 -37.93
C GLN A 75 -35.27 -0.64 -38.19
N GLN A 76 -34.88 -1.31 -39.29
CA GLN A 76 -33.47 -1.47 -39.64
C GLN A 76 -32.82 -0.12 -39.97
N GLN A 77 -33.49 0.73 -40.75
CA GLN A 77 -33.02 2.08 -41.04
C GLN A 77 -32.90 2.93 -39.77
N GLU A 78 -33.86 2.81 -38.83
CA GLU A 78 -33.79 3.53 -37.56
C GLU A 78 -32.66 3.01 -36.65
N GLU A 79 -32.38 1.69 -36.66
CA GLU A 79 -31.24 1.11 -35.95
C GLU A 79 -29.90 1.53 -36.57
N GLU A 80 -29.78 1.52 -37.89
CA GLU A 80 -28.59 1.99 -38.62
C GLU A 80 -28.35 3.48 -38.38
N ALA A 81 -29.38 4.31 -38.47
CA ALA A 81 -29.31 5.73 -38.15
C ALA A 81 -28.92 5.97 -36.68
N ASN A 82 -29.44 5.17 -35.74
CA ASN A 82 -29.07 5.26 -34.32
C ASN A 82 -27.61 4.85 -34.06
N VAL A 83 -27.13 3.78 -34.69
CA VAL A 83 -25.74 3.36 -34.63
C VAL A 83 -24.85 4.43 -35.23
N TRP A 84 -25.28 5.04 -36.33
CA TRP A 84 -24.59 6.15 -36.96
C TRP A 84 -24.53 7.35 -36.01
N LEU A 85 -25.65 7.84 -35.48
CA LEU A 85 -25.69 9.06 -34.67
C LEU A 85 -24.92 8.94 -33.34
N LYS A 86 -25.01 7.78 -32.65
CA LYS A 86 -24.39 7.57 -31.33
C LYS A 86 -22.88 7.39 -31.39
N ASN A 87 -22.34 6.89 -32.49
CA ASN A 87 -20.93 6.51 -32.56
C ASN A 87 -20.11 7.51 -33.38
N GLN A 88 -18.97 7.93 -32.83
CA GLN A 88 -18.00 8.75 -33.58
C GLN A 88 -17.26 7.92 -34.65
N TYR A 89 -17.11 6.61 -34.42
CA TYR A 89 -16.48 5.64 -35.33
C TYR A 89 -17.33 4.38 -35.45
N LEU A 90 -17.43 3.81 -36.65
CA LEU A 90 -18.25 2.62 -36.91
C LEU A 90 -17.48 1.33 -36.65
N LYS A 91 -18.21 0.27 -36.29
CA LYS A 91 -17.64 -1.07 -36.09
C LYS A 91 -17.30 -1.67 -37.45
N GLN A 92 -16.14 -2.33 -37.53
CA GLN A 92 -15.75 -3.09 -38.71
C GLN A 92 -16.56 -4.39 -38.79
N ASP A 93 -16.95 -4.79 -40.01
CA ASP A 93 -17.58 -6.09 -40.27
C ASP A 93 -16.72 -7.25 -39.72
N GLY A 94 -17.36 -8.14 -38.95
CA GLY A 94 -16.75 -9.17 -38.12
C GLY A 94 -16.17 -10.36 -38.88
N SER A 95 -16.14 -10.32 -40.21
CA SER A 95 -15.73 -11.42 -41.09
C SER A 95 -14.22 -11.62 -41.21
N LYS A 96 -13.38 -10.75 -40.62
CA LYS A 96 -11.91 -10.87 -40.67
C LYS A 96 -11.26 -10.62 -39.30
N PRO A 97 -10.24 -11.42 -38.93
CA PRO A 97 -9.60 -11.29 -37.63
C PRO A 97 -9.00 -9.90 -37.44
N PHE A 98 -9.07 -9.40 -36.20
CA PHE A 98 -8.60 -8.08 -35.73
C PHE A 98 -7.11 -7.77 -35.98
N ASN A 99 -6.38 -8.65 -36.66
CA ASN A 99 -4.94 -8.79 -36.62
C ASN A 99 -4.19 -8.29 -37.87
N THR A 100 -4.86 -7.65 -38.84
CA THR A 100 -4.22 -7.45 -40.17
C THR A 100 -4.18 -6.04 -40.75
N TYR A 101 -4.71 -4.99 -40.12
CA TYR A 101 -4.65 -3.66 -40.75
C TYR A 101 -4.36 -2.52 -39.77
N THR A 102 -3.16 -1.95 -39.87
CA THR A 102 -2.88 -0.55 -39.52
C THR A 102 -3.17 0.41 -40.69
N SER A 103 -3.61 -0.12 -41.84
CA SER A 103 -3.92 0.68 -43.04
C SER A 103 -5.33 1.28 -43.00
N ARG A 104 -5.46 2.49 -43.55
CA ARG A 104 -6.70 3.27 -43.66
C ARG A 104 -7.42 3.13 -45.01
N ASP A 105 -6.93 2.26 -45.90
CA ASP A 105 -7.48 2.11 -47.25
C ASP A 105 -8.91 1.55 -47.19
N ASN A 106 -9.87 2.24 -47.81
CA ASN A 106 -11.29 1.86 -47.89
C ASN A 106 -11.98 1.61 -46.53
N LYS A 107 -11.65 2.42 -45.50
CA LYS A 107 -12.23 2.35 -44.14
C LYS A 107 -13.20 3.47 -43.81
N VAL A 108 -14.06 3.80 -44.77
CA VAL A 108 -15.09 4.83 -44.67
C VAL A 108 -16.42 4.20 -45.09
N GLN A 109 -17.44 4.36 -44.27
CA GLN A 109 -18.82 4.06 -44.65
C GLN A 109 -19.52 5.38 -44.97
N ILE A 110 -20.52 5.33 -45.84
CA ILE A 110 -21.36 6.45 -46.25
C ILE A 110 -22.77 6.12 -45.80
N PHE A 111 -23.42 7.07 -45.12
CA PHE A 111 -24.83 7.01 -44.81
C PHE A 111 -25.53 7.87 -45.87
N GLU A 112 -26.24 7.19 -46.76
CA GLU A 112 -27.02 7.82 -47.83
C GLU A 112 -28.38 8.22 -47.24
N ASP A 113 -28.70 9.50 -47.31
CA ASP A 113 -30.01 10.03 -46.91
C ASP A 113 -30.84 10.24 -48.18
N ASP A 114 -31.71 9.29 -48.46
CA ASP A 114 -32.56 9.23 -49.65
C ASP A 114 -33.49 10.45 -49.79
N GLU A 115 -33.74 11.20 -48.70
CA GLU A 115 -34.68 12.33 -48.72
C GLU A 115 -34.00 13.70 -48.93
N ASN A 116 -32.72 13.88 -48.55
CA ASN A 116 -32.08 15.22 -48.54
C ASN A 116 -30.71 15.34 -49.21
N ASN A 117 -30.19 14.31 -49.89
CA ASN A 117 -28.97 14.38 -50.71
C ASN A 117 -27.75 14.96 -49.95
N HIS A 118 -27.63 14.61 -48.67
CA HIS A 118 -26.57 15.07 -47.76
C HIS A 118 -25.85 13.88 -47.12
N ASP A 119 -25.14 13.12 -47.95
CA ASP A 119 -24.40 11.95 -47.52
C ASP A 119 -23.40 12.27 -46.41
N GLN A 120 -23.53 11.57 -45.30
CA GLN A 120 -22.59 11.69 -44.18
C GLN A 120 -21.56 10.58 -44.29
N MET A 121 -20.29 10.91 -44.07
CA MET A 121 -19.19 9.93 -44.11
C MET A 121 -18.57 9.73 -42.73
N LYS A 122 -18.44 8.47 -42.29
CA LYS A 122 -17.79 8.11 -41.02
C LYS A 122 -16.73 7.02 -41.22
N ARG A 123 -15.71 7.06 -40.38
CA ARG A 123 -14.56 6.13 -40.45
C ARG A 123 -14.76 4.90 -39.58
N GLU A 124 -14.28 3.76 -40.04
CA GLU A 124 -14.20 2.53 -39.26
C GLU A 124 -13.04 2.60 -38.23
N ARG A 125 -13.18 1.88 -37.11
CA ARG A 125 -12.13 1.76 -36.09
C ARG A 125 -10.95 0.92 -36.59
N LEU A 126 -9.71 1.41 -36.43
CA LEU A 126 -8.50 0.60 -36.57
C LEU A 126 -8.30 -0.30 -35.34
N GLY A 127 -7.93 -1.56 -35.55
CA GLY A 127 -7.52 -2.45 -34.47
C GLY A 127 -6.16 -2.00 -33.89
N ALA A 128 -6.09 -1.78 -32.58
CA ALA A 128 -4.84 -1.64 -31.84
C ALA A 128 -4.59 -2.93 -31.07
N VAL A 129 -3.37 -3.46 -31.13
CA VAL A 129 -2.98 -4.65 -30.37
C VAL A 129 -2.52 -4.21 -28.98
N ASP A 130 -3.30 -4.51 -27.95
CA ASP A 130 -2.88 -4.37 -26.56
C ASP A 130 -1.90 -5.50 -26.22
N VAL A 131 -0.62 -5.16 -26.00
CA VAL A 131 0.44 -6.14 -25.65
C VAL A 131 0.47 -6.41 -24.13
N VAL A 132 -0.32 -5.68 -23.33
CA VAL A 132 -0.32 -5.79 -21.87
C VAL A 132 -1.73 -6.11 -21.37
N ASN A 133 -1.87 -7.25 -20.69
CA ASN A 133 -3.13 -7.69 -20.11
C ASN A 133 -3.40 -6.88 -18.82
N VAL A 134 -4.16 -5.78 -18.93
CA VAL A 134 -4.54 -4.94 -17.78
C VAL A 134 -5.84 -5.48 -17.17
N PRO A 135 -5.95 -5.66 -15.84
CA PRO A 135 -7.10 -6.31 -15.19
C PRO A 135 -8.43 -5.52 -15.25
N VAL A 136 -8.42 -4.30 -15.80
CA VAL A 136 -9.63 -3.49 -16.03
C VAL A 136 -9.53 -2.90 -17.44
N SER A 137 -10.39 -3.32 -18.35
CA SER A 137 -10.44 -2.77 -19.71
C SER A 137 -10.97 -1.34 -19.69
N GLN A 138 -10.19 -0.40 -20.21
CA GLN A 138 -10.59 0.99 -20.39
C GLN A 138 -11.81 1.09 -21.32
N GLY A 139 -12.81 1.89 -20.96
CA GLY A 139 -14.01 2.09 -21.79
C GLY A 139 -13.70 2.77 -23.13
N THR A 140 -14.46 2.42 -24.17
CA THR A 140 -14.24 2.87 -25.56
C THR A 140 -14.51 4.36 -25.82
N LEU A 141 -15.12 5.08 -24.87
CA LEU A 141 -15.57 6.46 -25.08
C LEU A 141 -14.48 7.51 -24.82
N ASN A 142 -13.33 7.14 -24.26
CA ASN A 142 -12.16 8.02 -24.07
C ASN A 142 -10.85 7.19 -23.90
N PRO A 143 -10.26 6.64 -24.99
CA PRO A 143 -8.94 6.04 -24.91
C PRO A 143 -7.89 7.15 -24.85
N ILE A 144 -7.34 7.42 -23.66
CA ILE A 144 -6.16 8.28 -23.53
C ILE A 144 -4.94 7.43 -23.82
N LEU A 145 -4.38 7.55 -25.02
CA LEU A 145 -3.07 7.00 -25.38
C LEU A 145 -2.00 7.79 -24.64
N LYS A 146 -1.59 7.33 -23.45
CA LYS A 146 -0.48 7.94 -22.72
C LYS A 146 0.82 7.31 -23.17
N ASN A 147 1.66 8.08 -23.88
CA ASN A 147 3.05 7.71 -24.05
C ASN A 147 3.75 7.97 -22.72
N VAL A 148 4.33 6.93 -22.11
CA VAL A 148 5.07 7.04 -20.85
C VAL A 148 6.52 6.63 -21.03
N THR A 149 7.41 7.30 -20.30
CA THR A 149 8.83 6.92 -20.21
C THR A 149 9.19 6.58 -18.78
N SER A 150 10.16 5.69 -18.57
CA SER A 150 10.61 5.31 -17.23
C SER A 150 12.06 5.70 -17.00
N ARG A 151 12.37 6.16 -15.77
CA ARG A 151 13.73 6.48 -15.33
C ARG A 151 14.06 5.73 -14.05
N ILE A 152 15.33 5.39 -13.88
CA ILE A 152 15.86 4.81 -12.64
C ILE A 152 16.44 5.95 -11.81
N VAL A 153 16.05 6.00 -10.54
CA VAL A 153 16.55 6.96 -9.55
C VAL A 153 17.29 6.18 -8.49
N MET A 154 18.59 6.45 -8.33
CA MET A 154 19.44 5.81 -7.33
C MET A 154 19.64 6.75 -6.16
N LEU A 155 19.23 6.34 -4.96
CA LEU A 155 19.36 7.13 -3.75
C LEU A 155 20.30 6.40 -2.80
N ASP A 156 21.38 7.06 -2.41
CA ASP A 156 22.40 6.53 -1.51
C ASP A 156 22.70 7.56 -0.43
N SER A 157 22.57 7.16 0.84
CA SER A 157 22.77 8.05 1.98
C SER A 157 24.21 8.54 2.09
N ALA A 158 25.20 7.89 1.47
CA ALA A 158 26.58 8.37 1.49
C ALA A 158 26.75 9.76 0.84
N TYR A 159 25.84 10.15 -0.07
CA TYR A 159 25.89 11.43 -0.80
C TYR A 159 24.95 12.51 -0.25
N ARG A 160 24.39 12.31 0.94
CA ARG A 160 23.55 13.32 1.61
C ARG A 160 24.34 14.60 1.91
N GLN A 161 23.66 15.74 1.86
CA GLN A 161 24.29 17.05 2.02
C GLN A 161 24.89 17.26 3.43
N ASN A 162 24.24 16.70 4.47
CA ASN A 162 24.67 16.84 5.87
C ASN A 162 25.25 15.52 6.39
N ILE A 163 26.58 15.48 6.51
CA ILE A 163 27.34 14.32 7.03
C ILE A 163 28.15 14.65 8.30
N ILE A 164 28.21 15.92 8.70
CA ILE A 164 29.00 16.41 9.84
C ILE A 164 28.13 17.33 10.72
N PRO A 165 28.18 17.21 12.06
CA PRO A 165 28.91 16.19 12.82
C PRO A 165 28.19 14.83 12.80
N TYR A 166 28.96 13.74 12.69
CA TYR A 166 28.47 12.37 12.47
C TYR A 166 27.52 11.85 13.57
N ASP A 167 27.68 12.33 14.80
CA ASP A 167 26.82 11.98 15.95
C ASP A 167 25.76 13.07 16.22
N SER A 168 25.09 13.52 15.17
CA SER A 168 24.00 14.48 15.27
C SER A 168 22.77 13.99 14.51
N PRO A 169 21.56 14.19 15.06
CA PRO A 169 20.31 13.92 14.33
C PRO A 169 20.25 14.64 12.97
N VAL A 170 20.95 15.77 12.83
CA VAL A 170 21.02 16.55 11.57
C VAL A 170 21.83 15.84 10.49
N ALA A 171 22.71 14.92 10.89
CA ALA A 171 23.52 14.08 10.02
C ALA A 171 23.15 12.60 10.21
N ALA A 172 21.86 12.27 10.37
CA ALA A 172 21.38 10.89 10.35
C ALA A 172 21.37 10.31 8.93
N SER A 173 21.85 9.08 8.73
CA SER A 173 21.79 8.40 7.42
C SER A 173 20.40 7.88 7.09
N THR A 174 19.53 7.76 8.08
CA THR A 174 18.19 7.18 7.96
C THR A 174 17.05 8.18 8.02
N ASP A 175 17.31 9.48 8.18
CA ASP A 175 16.32 10.55 8.06
C ASP A 175 17.00 11.80 7.49
N TYR A 176 16.83 12.03 6.19
CA TYR A 176 17.48 13.13 5.49
C TYR A 176 16.67 13.63 4.30
N THR A 177 16.88 14.90 3.97
CA THR A 177 16.37 15.53 2.76
C THR A 177 17.47 15.56 1.71
N LEU A 178 17.10 15.31 0.45
CA LEU A 178 18.00 15.30 -0.69
C LEU A 178 17.41 16.09 -1.86
N ASP A 179 18.28 16.76 -2.62
CA ASP A 179 17.95 17.35 -3.91
C ASP A 179 18.37 16.38 -5.02
N LEU A 180 17.47 16.15 -5.99
CA LEU A 180 17.75 15.29 -7.13
C LEU A 180 18.67 16.00 -8.13
N SER A 181 19.53 15.23 -8.80
CA SER A 181 20.42 15.77 -9.84
C SER A 181 19.67 16.31 -11.06
N ASP A 182 18.48 15.76 -11.32
CA ASP A 182 17.59 16.18 -12.38
C ASP A 182 16.15 16.11 -11.86
N THR A 183 15.34 17.09 -12.26
CA THR A 183 13.93 17.16 -11.86
C THR A 183 13.13 16.09 -12.59
N LEU A 184 12.41 15.28 -11.82
CA LEU A 184 11.49 14.28 -12.34
C LEU A 184 10.21 14.98 -12.81
N ASN A 185 10.23 15.45 -14.05
CA ASN A 185 9.10 16.20 -14.63
C ASN A 185 7.96 15.28 -15.06
N ASN A 186 6.72 15.73 -14.88
CA ASN A 186 5.50 15.02 -15.27
C ASN A 186 5.41 13.57 -14.76
N THR A 187 5.86 13.34 -13.53
CA THR A 187 5.88 12.02 -12.89
C THR A 187 4.46 11.57 -12.55
N LEU A 188 4.10 10.37 -13.01
CA LEU A 188 2.81 9.72 -12.78
C LEU A 188 2.85 8.71 -11.65
N SER A 189 3.99 8.01 -11.50
CA SER A 189 4.19 7.06 -10.40
C SER A 189 5.66 6.90 -10.04
N ILE A 190 5.92 6.47 -8.82
CA ILE A 190 7.22 5.99 -8.36
C ILE A 190 7.05 4.61 -7.72
N LYS A 191 7.98 3.69 -8.00
CA LYS A 191 7.99 2.33 -7.41
C LYS A 191 9.37 1.95 -6.90
N LEU A 192 9.41 1.18 -5.81
CA LEU A 192 10.66 0.65 -5.26
C LEU A 192 11.18 -0.51 -6.11
N SER A 193 12.44 -0.45 -6.54
CA SER A 193 13.08 -1.46 -7.38
C SER A 193 14.03 -2.38 -6.61
N SER A 194 14.92 -1.80 -5.80
CA SER A 194 15.84 -2.54 -4.95
C SER A 194 16.22 -1.75 -3.71
N VAL A 195 16.66 -2.46 -2.67
CA VAL A 195 17.16 -1.86 -1.43
C VAL A 195 18.39 -2.63 -0.93
N GLN A 196 19.35 -1.89 -0.40
CA GLN A 196 20.56 -2.40 0.23
C GLN A 196 20.74 -1.71 1.59
N ILE A 197 20.60 -2.48 2.67
CA ILE A 197 20.69 -1.98 4.05
C ILE A 197 21.81 -2.72 4.78
N PRO A 198 22.80 -2.03 5.38
CA PRO A 198 23.79 -2.69 6.21
C PRO A 198 23.11 -3.25 7.48
N TYR A 199 23.40 -4.50 7.81
CA TYR A 199 22.92 -5.16 9.01
C TYR A 199 23.75 -4.71 10.22
N THR A 200 23.50 -3.47 10.63
CA THR A 200 24.24 -2.79 11.71
C THR A 200 23.33 -2.28 12.82
N TRP A 201 22.02 -2.51 12.79
CA TRP A 201 21.11 -2.11 13.87
C TRP A 201 21.20 -3.05 15.08
N TYR A 202 20.81 -2.54 16.25
CA TYR A 202 20.78 -3.31 17.50
C TYR A 202 19.35 -3.71 17.87
N ASN A 203 19.16 -4.91 18.40
CA ASN A 203 17.89 -5.37 18.98
C ASN A 203 17.78 -5.05 20.48
N ILE A 204 18.91 -4.87 21.16
CA ILE A 204 18.97 -4.44 22.56
C ILE A 204 19.92 -3.24 22.68
N ALA A 205 19.39 -2.11 23.10
CA ALA A 205 20.16 -0.89 23.31
C ALA A 205 19.50 0.05 24.31
N GLY A 206 20.33 0.88 24.96
CA GLY A 206 19.86 1.89 25.90
C GLY A 206 18.93 2.92 25.25
N TYR A 207 19.20 3.30 24.00
CA TYR A 207 18.33 4.21 23.24
C TYR A 207 17.00 3.57 22.81
N LEU A 208 16.88 2.24 22.87
CA LEU A 208 15.61 1.53 22.66
C LEU A 208 14.85 1.33 23.98
N GLY A 209 15.44 1.69 25.14
CA GLY A 209 14.81 1.49 26.44
C GLY A 209 14.68 0.03 26.88
N ASN A 210 15.44 -0.89 26.29
CA ASN A 210 15.28 -2.34 26.51
C ASN A 210 16.56 -3.08 26.97
N SER A 211 17.59 -2.35 27.42
CA SER A 211 18.89 -2.92 27.81
C SER A 211 19.15 -3.04 29.30
N CYS A 212 18.20 -2.68 30.16
CA CYS A 212 18.41 -2.60 31.61
C CYS A 212 17.21 -3.04 32.43
N PHE A 213 17.44 -3.25 33.73
CA PHE A 213 16.42 -3.34 34.76
C PHE A 213 16.92 -2.74 36.08
N GLY A 214 15.98 -2.31 36.93
CA GLY A 214 16.28 -1.85 38.29
C GLY A 214 16.15 -3.02 39.28
N TYR A 215 16.88 -2.95 40.40
CA TYR A 215 16.71 -3.94 41.47
C TYR A 215 16.88 -3.34 42.87
N ILE A 216 16.32 -4.04 43.85
CA ILE A 216 16.42 -3.74 45.28
C ILE A 216 16.96 -4.97 46.01
N ILE A 217 18.01 -4.79 46.80
CA ILE A 217 18.54 -5.82 47.71
C ILE A 217 17.82 -5.67 49.05
N ASP A 218 17.34 -6.78 49.59
CA ASP A 218 16.58 -6.84 50.83
C ASP A 218 15.43 -5.81 50.89
N PRO A 219 14.46 -5.91 49.94
CA PRO A 219 13.39 -4.94 49.83
C PRO A 219 12.56 -4.90 51.11
N PRO A 220 12.16 -3.71 51.60
CA PRO A 220 11.25 -3.59 52.72
C PRO A 220 9.91 -4.26 52.42
N VAL A 221 9.13 -4.55 53.46
CA VAL A 221 7.79 -5.17 53.35
C VAL A 221 6.80 -4.26 52.61
N THR A 222 7.12 -2.96 52.48
CA THR A 222 6.30 -1.98 51.76
C THR A 222 6.28 -2.25 50.24
N THR A 223 5.20 -1.80 49.59
CA THR A 223 5.01 -1.83 48.12
C THR A 223 5.81 -0.75 47.41
N GLU A 224 6.94 -0.32 47.97
CA GLU A 224 7.78 0.69 47.34
C GLU A 224 8.62 0.04 46.22
N PHE A 225 8.55 0.63 45.04
CA PHE A 225 9.25 0.20 43.83
C PHE A 225 10.38 1.18 43.44
N GLY A 226 10.87 1.95 44.42
CA GLY A 226 12.06 2.79 44.27
C GLY A 226 13.32 1.94 44.31
N PHE A 227 14.03 1.83 43.18
CA PHE A 227 15.31 1.13 43.10
C PHE A 227 16.47 2.12 43.12
N ASN A 228 17.56 1.71 43.76
CA ASN A 228 18.80 2.49 43.84
C ASN A 228 19.92 1.91 42.97
N HIS A 229 19.68 0.75 42.35
CA HIS A 229 20.63 0.05 41.53
C HIS A 229 20.04 -0.33 40.18
N ILE A 230 20.86 -0.22 39.15
CA ILE A 230 20.53 -0.55 37.77
C ILE A 230 21.53 -1.60 37.31
N PHE A 231 21.02 -2.62 36.65
CA PHE A 231 21.79 -3.60 35.90
C PHE A 231 21.51 -3.37 34.42
N SER A 232 22.55 -3.24 33.59
CA SER A 232 22.39 -3.07 32.15
C SER A 232 23.43 -3.83 31.35
N ILE A 233 23.01 -4.29 30.17
CA ILE A 233 23.86 -4.94 29.17
C ILE A 233 24.18 -3.97 28.03
N PRO A 234 25.30 -4.16 27.30
CA PRO A 234 25.75 -3.19 26.32
C PRO A 234 24.86 -3.19 25.08
N ASN A 235 24.86 -2.06 24.36
CA ASN A 235 24.20 -1.93 23.07
C ASN A 235 24.84 -2.92 22.08
N ASN A 236 24.07 -3.89 21.60
CA ASN A 236 24.59 -4.86 20.65
C ASN A 236 23.44 -5.54 19.90
N GLN A 237 23.80 -6.23 18.82
CA GLN A 237 22.93 -7.18 18.18
C GLN A 237 23.11 -8.56 18.81
N TYR A 238 22.06 -9.05 19.44
CA TYR A 238 22.03 -10.35 20.09
C TYR A 238 21.17 -11.33 19.27
N PRO A 239 21.76 -12.09 18.32
CA PRO A 239 20.99 -12.92 17.39
C PRO A 239 20.37 -14.17 18.03
N SER A 240 20.77 -14.52 19.25
CA SER A 240 20.32 -15.73 19.93
C SER A 240 20.16 -15.54 21.43
N ALA A 241 19.32 -16.36 22.05
CA ALA A 241 19.18 -16.40 23.52
C ALA A 241 20.54 -16.63 24.21
N GLN A 242 21.41 -17.45 23.61
CA GLN A 242 22.75 -17.71 24.14
C GLN A 242 23.64 -16.46 24.14
N SER A 243 23.57 -15.62 23.09
CA SER A 243 24.35 -14.39 23.04
C SER A 243 23.94 -13.40 24.13
N VAL A 244 22.63 -13.28 24.41
CA VAL A 244 22.12 -12.48 25.53
C VAL A 244 22.54 -13.09 26.87
N LEU A 245 22.43 -14.40 27.03
CA LEU A 245 22.85 -15.11 28.24
C LEU A 245 24.32 -14.85 28.59
N ASN A 246 25.19 -14.90 27.59
CA ASN A 246 26.62 -14.62 27.77
C ASN A 246 26.86 -13.19 28.27
N ALA A 247 26.10 -12.20 27.77
CA ALA A 247 26.22 -10.81 28.21
C ALA A 247 25.63 -10.55 29.61
N LEU A 248 24.61 -11.31 30.02
CA LEU A 248 24.00 -11.22 31.34
C LEU A 248 24.88 -11.82 32.45
N ASN A 249 25.69 -12.83 32.13
CA ASN A 249 26.53 -13.55 33.11
C ASN A 249 28.01 -13.15 33.10
N ASN A 250 28.44 -12.25 32.22
CA ASN A 250 29.83 -11.83 32.13
C ASN A 250 30.04 -10.46 32.77
N ASP A 251 30.82 -10.42 33.85
CA ASP A 251 31.18 -9.22 34.60
C ASP A 251 31.86 -8.14 33.76
N SER A 252 32.51 -8.53 32.64
CA SER A 252 33.13 -7.57 31.73
C SER A 252 32.13 -6.90 30.76
N THR A 253 30.89 -7.39 30.68
CA THR A 253 29.91 -6.91 29.71
C THR A 253 28.82 -6.07 30.35
N TYR A 254 28.26 -6.47 31.49
CA TYR A 254 27.23 -5.68 32.14
C TYR A 254 27.82 -4.50 32.92
N THR A 255 27.01 -3.47 33.13
CA THR A 255 27.33 -2.33 34.00
C THR A 255 26.38 -2.30 35.19
N GLY A 256 26.92 -1.96 36.36
CA GLY A 256 26.22 -2.04 37.65
C GLY A 256 26.82 -3.12 38.55
N LEU A 257 26.34 -3.20 39.79
CA LEU A 257 26.69 -4.30 40.70
C LEU A 257 25.78 -5.49 40.37
N ASN A 258 26.33 -6.70 40.31
CA ASN A 258 25.52 -7.91 40.25
C ASN A 258 25.16 -8.33 41.69
N PRO A 259 23.88 -8.36 42.08
CA PRO A 259 23.47 -8.70 43.44
C PRO A 259 23.47 -10.23 43.69
N ASN A 260 24.39 -10.98 43.07
CA ASN A 260 24.44 -12.46 43.07
C ASN A 260 23.27 -13.10 42.30
N LEU A 261 22.98 -12.58 41.11
CA LEU A 261 22.06 -13.17 40.15
C LEU A 261 22.84 -13.97 39.11
N VAL A 262 22.36 -15.17 38.86
CA VAL A 262 22.86 -16.04 37.78
C VAL A 262 21.73 -16.31 36.81
N PHE A 263 21.98 -16.03 35.54
CA PHE A 263 21.04 -16.27 34.45
C PHE A 263 21.32 -17.64 33.83
N SER A 264 20.27 -18.32 33.36
CA SER A 264 20.37 -19.62 32.68
C SER A 264 19.23 -19.78 31.67
N LEU A 265 19.35 -20.77 30.78
CA LEU A 265 18.31 -21.12 29.81
C LEU A 265 17.72 -22.49 30.16
N THR A 266 16.38 -22.56 30.24
CA THR A 266 15.63 -23.77 30.60
C THR A 266 14.45 -24.00 29.67
N GLY A 267 13.88 -25.20 29.70
CA GLY A 267 12.58 -25.50 29.08
C GLY A 267 11.41 -24.77 29.77
N ALA A 268 10.25 -24.71 29.09
CA ALA A 268 9.04 -24.02 29.54
C ALA A 268 8.51 -24.48 30.92
N SER A 269 8.85 -25.70 31.34
CA SER A 269 8.48 -26.29 32.65
C SER A 269 9.63 -26.29 33.67
N GLY A 270 10.72 -25.56 33.42
CA GLY A 270 11.92 -25.57 34.26
C GLY A 270 12.77 -26.85 34.14
N SER A 271 12.37 -27.80 33.29
CA SER A 271 13.09 -29.04 33.00
C SER A 271 13.59 -29.08 31.55
N GLY A 272 14.90 -29.26 31.34
CA GLY A 272 15.51 -29.49 30.02
C GLY A 272 16.05 -28.25 29.30
N THR A 273 16.56 -28.46 28.08
CA THR A 273 17.10 -27.42 27.18
C THR A 273 15.96 -26.67 26.49
N GLY A 274 15.87 -25.35 26.70
CA GLY A 274 14.89 -24.49 26.03
C GLY A 274 15.33 -23.03 26.08
N ASN A 275 14.63 -22.16 25.35
CA ASN A 275 14.98 -20.74 25.26
C ASN A 275 14.23 -19.85 26.27
N HIS A 276 13.84 -20.40 27.43
CA HIS A 276 13.26 -19.60 28.52
C HIS A 276 14.36 -19.15 29.47
N PHE A 277 14.43 -17.85 29.76
CA PHE A 277 15.37 -17.33 30.75
C PHE A 277 14.95 -17.69 32.17
N THR A 278 15.90 -18.20 32.95
CA THR A 278 15.74 -18.45 34.38
C THR A 278 16.76 -17.61 35.15
N ILE A 279 16.29 -16.88 36.15
CA ILE A 279 17.12 -16.06 37.04
C ILE A 279 17.16 -16.72 38.40
N LYS A 280 18.36 -17.07 38.87
CA LYS A 280 18.59 -17.63 40.20
C LYS A 280 19.26 -16.60 41.11
N ASN A 281 18.72 -16.43 42.31
CA ASN A 281 19.37 -15.68 43.38
C ASN A 281 20.32 -16.61 44.14
N THR A 282 21.63 -16.43 44.01
CA THR A 282 22.66 -17.18 44.75
C THR A 282 23.15 -16.43 45.99
N GLY A 283 22.58 -15.27 46.28
CA GLY A 283 22.85 -14.48 47.48
C GLY A 283 22.11 -14.99 48.72
N SER A 284 22.35 -14.31 49.83
CA SER A 284 21.75 -14.61 51.14
C SER A 284 20.51 -13.76 51.46
N THR A 285 20.22 -12.71 50.71
CA THR A 285 19.09 -11.79 50.91
C THR A 285 18.07 -11.90 49.78
N LYS A 286 16.83 -11.49 50.06
CA LYS A 286 15.78 -11.39 49.05
C LYS A 286 16.13 -10.29 48.05
N ILE A 287 15.87 -10.52 46.76
CA ILE A 287 16.09 -9.52 45.70
C ILE A 287 14.76 -9.25 45.00
N ARG A 288 14.42 -7.97 44.82
CA ARG A 288 13.31 -7.54 43.97
C ARG A 288 13.86 -7.02 42.65
N LEU A 289 13.49 -7.67 41.55
CA LEU A 289 13.73 -7.20 40.19
C LEU A 289 12.58 -6.31 39.75
N ILE A 290 12.89 -5.21 39.06
CA ILE A 290 11.93 -4.27 38.51
C ILE A 290 12.31 -4.03 37.06
N PHE A 291 11.57 -4.68 36.16
CA PHE A 291 11.77 -4.55 34.71
C PHE A 291 10.98 -3.38 34.12
N TYR A 292 9.87 -3.02 34.75
CA TYR A 292 9.06 -1.87 34.38
C TYR A 292 8.25 -1.38 35.58
N ASN A 293 8.11 -0.07 35.73
CA ASN A 293 7.26 0.57 36.72
C ASN A 293 6.54 1.76 36.08
N GLY A 294 5.25 1.60 35.75
CA GLY A 294 4.44 2.66 35.15
C GLY A 294 4.26 3.90 36.03
N ASN A 295 4.53 3.81 37.34
CA ASN A 295 4.46 4.94 38.28
C ASN A 295 5.80 5.71 38.37
N ASN A 296 6.86 5.23 37.71
CA ASN A 296 8.17 5.88 37.69
C ASN A 296 8.63 6.11 36.23
N PRO A 297 8.44 7.32 35.69
CA PRO A 297 8.82 7.63 34.31
C PRO A 297 10.34 7.70 34.08
N ASN A 298 11.16 7.58 35.14
CA ASN A 298 12.62 7.67 35.07
C ASN A 298 13.31 6.31 34.93
N MET A 299 12.59 5.21 34.64
CA MET A 299 13.21 3.94 34.26
C MET A 299 13.92 4.04 32.91
N ASN A 300 15.10 4.65 32.94
CA ASN A 300 15.97 4.83 31.80
C ASN A 300 17.18 3.91 31.93
N CYS A 301 17.53 3.26 30.83
CA CYS A 301 18.73 2.43 30.74
C CYS A 301 20.02 3.23 30.55
N ASN A 302 19.94 4.55 30.73
CA ASN A 302 21.06 5.47 30.62
C ASN A 302 20.92 6.53 31.72
N SER A 303 21.96 6.69 32.53
CA SER A 303 22.03 7.73 33.57
C SER A 303 22.09 9.14 32.99
N ASN A 304 22.43 9.28 31.69
CA ASN A 304 22.58 10.54 30.99
C ASN A 304 21.47 10.72 29.95
N GLY A 305 20.26 11.04 30.41
CA GLY A 305 19.26 11.73 29.58
C GLY A 305 17.86 11.11 29.55
N CYS A 306 16.89 11.96 29.19
CA CYS A 306 15.46 11.66 29.06
C CYS A 306 15.09 10.93 27.75
N ARG A 307 16.04 10.21 27.12
CA ARG A 307 15.82 9.63 25.79
C ARG A 307 15.41 8.15 25.92
N TYR A 308 14.13 7.94 25.66
CA TYR A 308 13.40 6.65 25.61
C TYR A 308 13.31 5.92 26.96
N PRO A 309 12.33 6.30 27.80
CA PRO A 309 12.01 5.49 28.97
C PRO A 309 11.57 4.10 28.52
N SER A 310 11.94 3.09 29.31
CA SER A 310 11.49 1.71 29.10
C SER A 310 9.96 1.70 28.99
N LYS A 311 9.40 0.91 28.07
CA LYS A 311 7.94 0.71 27.96
C LYS A 311 7.56 -0.63 28.55
N LEU A 312 6.28 -0.80 28.89
CA LEU A 312 5.75 -2.04 29.46
C LEU A 312 6.03 -3.26 28.57
N ASP A 313 5.91 -3.08 27.27
CA ASP A 313 6.12 -4.08 26.22
C ASP A 313 7.48 -3.95 25.50
N ASN A 314 8.33 -3.01 25.95
CA ASN A 314 9.66 -2.79 25.42
C ASN A 314 10.61 -2.41 26.54
N ASN A 315 10.99 -3.43 27.32
CA ASN A 315 12.00 -3.40 28.38
C ASN A 315 12.78 -4.73 28.39
N LEU A 316 13.89 -4.81 29.13
CA LEU A 316 14.73 -6.01 29.14
C LEU A 316 13.97 -7.24 29.65
N GLY A 317 13.11 -7.11 30.66
CA GLY A 317 12.30 -8.22 31.16
C GLY A 317 11.36 -8.78 30.11
N TRP A 318 10.70 -7.90 29.36
CA TRP A 318 9.83 -8.27 28.25
C TRP A 318 10.57 -9.02 27.15
N VAL A 319 11.78 -8.56 26.82
CA VAL A 319 12.69 -9.20 25.86
C VAL A 319 13.11 -10.60 26.32
N LEU A 320 13.41 -10.77 27.61
CA LEU A 320 13.78 -12.05 28.21
C LEU A 320 12.57 -12.98 28.45
N GLY A 321 11.35 -12.48 28.31
CA GLY A 321 10.10 -13.26 28.44
C GLY A 321 9.43 -13.18 29.83
N PHE A 322 9.87 -12.27 30.70
CA PHE A 322 9.23 -11.95 31.98
C PHE A 322 8.06 -10.98 31.77
N LYS A 323 6.90 -11.51 31.38
CA LYS A 323 5.74 -10.72 30.94
C LYS A 323 4.59 -10.63 31.95
N ASN A 324 4.77 -11.08 33.19
CA ASN A 324 3.75 -10.93 34.22
C ASN A 324 3.61 -9.45 34.63
N VAL A 325 2.44 -8.87 34.39
CA VAL A 325 2.12 -7.48 34.69
C VAL A 325 1.09 -7.44 35.81
N VAL A 326 1.42 -6.74 36.89
CA VAL A 326 0.49 -6.44 37.99
C VAL A 326 0.52 -4.93 38.21
N ASP A 327 -0.63 -4.26 38.13
CA ASP A 327 -0.76 -2.81 38.32
C ASP A 327 0.21 -1.95 37.48
N LEU A 328 0.43 -2.33 36.21
CA LEU A 328 1.39 -1.70 35.28
C LEU A 328 2.86 -1.74 35.77
N ILE A 329 3.17 -2.75 36.58
CA ILE A 329 4.52 -3.02 37.08
C ILE A 329 4.90 -4.44 36.66
N ILE A 330 6.12 -4.59 36.17
CA ILE A 330 6.76 -5.90 35.95
C ILE A 330 7.85 -6.01 37.00
N SER A 331 7.56 -6.76 38.07
CA SER A 331 8.51 -7.00 39.15
C SER A 331 8.46 -8.44 39.63
N TYR A 332 9.59 -8.93 40.13
CA TYR A 332 9.72 -10.28 40.65
C TYR A 332 10.55 -10.29 41.92
N ASP A 333 10.02 -10.92 42.95
CA ASP A 333 10.70 -11.17 44.21
C ASP A 333 11.36 -12.56 44.18
N ILE A 334 12.67 -12.62 44.30
CA ILE A 334 13.45 -13.87 44.31
C ILE A 334 14.07 -14.05 45.70
N LEU A 335 13.59 -15.04 46.44
CA LEU A 335 14.15 -15.43 47.74
C LEU A 335 15.55 -16.05 47.57
N PRO A 336 16.37 -16.06 48.63
CA PRO A 336 17.68 -16.71 48.60
C PRO A 336 17.61 -18.15 48.09
N ASN A 337 18.52 -18.52 47.19
CA ASN A 337 18.63 -19.83 46.55
C ASN A 337 17.43 -20.28 45.69
N LEU A 338 16.43 -19.42 45.50
CA LEU A 338 15.33 -19.70 44.58
C LEU A 338 15.60 -19.11 43.19
N SER A 339 14.80 -19.58 42.24
CA SER A 339 14.83 -19.13 40.85
C SER A 339 13.44 -18.84 40.33
N ILE A 340 13.38 -17.91 39.38
CA ILE A 340 12.18 -17.62 38.58
C ILE A 340 12.47 -17.92 37.12
N THR A 341 11.48 -18.44 36.40
CA THR A 341 11.58 -18.75 34.97
C THR A 341 10.60 -17.90 34.18
N ALA A 342 11.07 -17.36 33.05
CA ALA A 342 10.28 -16.57 32.13
C ALA A 342 9.12 -17.38 31.53
N VAL A 343 7.95 -16.75 31.43
CA VAL A 343 6.74 -17.38 30.88
C VAL A 343 6.81 -17.57 29.36
N SER A 344 7.51 -16.68 28.67
CA SER A 344 7.69 -16.73 27.22
C SER A 344 9.13 -17.12 26.88
N PRO A 345 9.36 -17.89 25.80
CA PRO A 345 10.70 -18.05 25.27
C PRO A 345 11.22 -16.73 24.72
N TYR A 346 12.53 -16.61 24.65
CA TYR A 346 13.21 -15.50 23.99
C TYR A 346 12.85 -15.45 22.50
N SER A 347 12.42 -14.27 22.03
CA SER A 347 11.94 -14.07 20.65
C SER A 347 12.39 -12.73 20.03
N ASN A 348 13.20 -11.93 20.72
CA ASN A 348 13.54 -10.58 20.25
C ASN A 348 14.79 -10.58 19.36
N VAL A 349 14.64 -10.84 18.05
CA VAL A 349 15.75 -10.80 17.09
C VAL A 349 15.96 -9.39 16.48
N GLY A 350 15.16 -8.41 16.92
CA GLY A 350 15.13 -7.07 16.35
C GLY A 350 13.87 -6.83 15.51
N PRO A 351 13.85 -5.75 14.70
CA PRO A 351 12.70 -5.39 13.88
C PRO A 351 12.39 -6.47 12.83
N THR A 352 11.11 -6.69 12.57
CA THR A 352 10.62 -7.70 11.62
C THR A 352 10.52 -7.18 10.19
N TYR A 353 10.26 -5.89 10.03
CA TYR A 353 10.23 -5.20 8.75
C TYR A 353 10.71 -3.76 8.91
N PHE A 354 11.13 -3.16 7.80
CA PHE A 354 11.36 -1.73 7.71
C PHE A 354 10.35 -1.06 6.80
N LEU A 355 10.07 0.21 7.10
CA LEU A 355 9.26 1.09 6.28
C LEU A 355 10.19 2.11 5.62
N ILE A 356 10.13 2.21 4.30
CA ILE A 356 10.72 3.35 3.58
C ILE A 356 9.62 4.40 3.45
N VAL A 357 9.81 5.52 4.11
CA VAL A 357 8.97 6.71 3.98
C VAL A 357 9.65 7.66 2.99
N VAL A 358 8.92 8.08 1.97
CA VAL A 358 9.39 9.04 0.97
C VAL A 358 8.40 10.19 0.93
N ASP A 359 8.82 11.37 1.32
CA ASP A 359 8.04 12.60 1.17
C ASP A 359 8.61 13.37 -0.04
N ASP A 360 7.79 13.53 -1.07
CA ASP A 360 8.12 14.24 -2.30
C ASP A 360 7.62 15.71 -2.30
N PHE A 361 7.08 16.18 -1.18
CA PHE A 361 6.56 17.52 -0.93
C PHE A 361 5.40 17.97 -1.84
N ASN A 362 4.88 17.11 -2.73
CA ASN A 362 3.76 17.47 -3.61
C ASN A 362 2.39 17.14 -2.99
N GLN A 363 2.32 16.19 -2.05
CA GLN A 363 1.07 15.72 -1.40
C GLN A 363 -0.05 15.34 -2.40
N ASN A 364 0.31 14.98 -3.63
CA ASN A 364 -0.64 14.67 -4.71
C ASN A 364 -0.92 13.17 -4.84
N HIS A 365 -1.04 12.50 -3.70
CA HIS A 365 -1.32 11.07 -3.61
C HIS A 365 -2.15 10.79 -2.34
N LEU A 366 -2.60 9.55 -2.18
CA LEU A 366 -3.20 9.12 -0.92
C LEU A 366 -2.09 8.98 0.13
N ASN A 367 -2.18 9.75 1.22
CA ASN A 367 -1.16 9.74 2.29
C ASN A 367 -1.29 8.54 3.25
N GLN A 368 -2.38 7.78 3.16
CA GLN A 368 -2.68 6.61 4.02
C GLN A 368 -2.36 5.28 3.32
N GLY A 369 -1.13 5.14 2.82
CA GLY A 369 -0.68 3.89 2.18
C GLY A 369 -0.53 2.71 3.17
N LEU A 370 -0.38 3.00 4.47
CA LEU A 370 -0.28 2.01 5.54
C LEU A 370 -1.42 2.22 6.55
N VAL A 371 -2.26 1.21 6.72
CA VAL A 371 -3.27 1.16 7.78
C VAL A 371 -2.78 0.20 8.85
N ASN A 372 -2.67 0.68 10.08
CA ASN A 372 -2.19 -0.10 11.21
C ASN A 372 -3.22 -0.13 12.36
N ILE A 373 -3.01 -1.03 13.31
CA ILE A 373 -3.73 -1.02 14.58
C ILE A 373 -3.31 0.24 15.33
N ASP A 374 -4.28 1.13 15.52
CA ASP A 374 -4.08 2.33 16.32
C ASP A 374 -4.43 2.03 17.79
N ASP A 375 -3.68 2.62 18.70
CA ASP A 375 -4.11 2.66 20.10
C ASP A 375 -5.07 3.85 20.22
N THR A 376 -6.21 3.68 20.87
CA THR A 376 -7.17 4.77 21.04
C THR A 376 -6.61 5.72 22.11
N ASP A 377 -5.62 6.52 21.74
CA ASP A 377 -5.08 7.54 22.62
C ASP A 377 -6.15 8.62 22.79
N THR A 378 -6.78 8.66 23.97
CA THR A 378 -7.77 9.68 24.32
C THR A 378 -7.12 10.99 24.77
N THR A 379 -5.80 11.15 24.61
CA THR A 379 -5.10 12.38 25.00
C THR A 379 -5.57 13.55 24.16
N LEU A 380 -6.02 14.60 24.86
CA LEU A 380 -6.27 15.88 24.24
C LEU A 380 -4.92 16.56 23.92
N ASN A 381 -4.78 17.05 22.69
CA ASN A 381 -3.63 17.87 22.30
C ASN A 381 -3.54 19.14 23.16
N ALA A 382 -2.31 19.59 23.43
CA ALA A 382 -2.11 20.84 24.15
C ALA A 382 -2.65 21.99 23.27
N PRO A 383 -3.32 22.99 23.84
CA PRO A 383 -3.80 24.12 23.07
C PRO A 383 -2.65 24.87 22.39
N SER A 384 -2.88 25.41 21.19
CA SER A 384 -1.84 26.09 20.40
C SER A 384 -1.21 27.32 21.06
N TYR A 385 -1.87 27.91 22.07
CA TYR A 385 -1.33 29.02 22.86
C TYR A 385 -0.33 28.59 23.94
N ILE A 386 -0.11 27.28 24.11
CA ILE A 386 0.93 26.74 24.98
C ILE A 386 2.22 26.55 24.19
N ASN A 387 3.28 27.27 24.57
CA ASN A 387 4.62 27.15 23.99
C ASN A 387 5.69 26.91 25.08
N GLY A 388 6.94 26.68 24.66
CA GLY A 388 8.05 26.38 25.57
C GLY A 388 8.47 27.51 26.52
N ASP A 389 7.94 28.72 26.36
CA ASP A 389 8.31 29.90 27.14
C ASP A 389 7.36 30.19 28.30
N ILE A 390 6.42 29.28 28.59
CA ILE A 390 5.46 29.43 29.70
C ILE A 390 6.07 28.84 30.96
N ASN A 391 6.03 29.62 32.05
CA ASN A 391 6.47 29.15 33.36
C ASN A 391 5.59 27.99 33.85
N PHE A 392 6.24 26.93 34.31
CA PHE A 392 5.60 25.80 34.96
C PHE A 392 6.34 25.45 36.26
N SER A 393 5.64 24.83 37.20
CA SER A 393 6.24 24.17 38.35
C SER A 393 5.94 22.68 38.30
N CYS A 394 6.91 21.86 38.69
CA CYS A 394 6.74 20.41 38.76
C CYS A 394 6.19 20.02 40.13
N PHE A 395 5.10 19.25 40.15
CA PHE A 395 4.53 18.68 41.36
C PHE A 395 4.67 17.16 41.35
N THR A 396 4.98 16.58 42.52
CA THR A 396 4.92 15.15 42.73
C THR A 396 3.53 14.77 43.25
N SER A 397 2.94 13.71 42.70
CA SER A 397 1.77 13.05 43.30
C SER A 397 2.13 11.64 43.74
N THR A 398 1.42 11.16 44.76
CA THR A 398 1.39 9.75 45.20
C THR A 398 0.42 8.89 44.37
N SER A 399 -0.33 9.50 43.46
CA SER A 399 -1.33 8.88 42.60
C SER A 399 -1.24 9.41 41.17
N GLY A 400 -1.26 8.52 40.18
CA GLY A 400 -1.06 8.86 38.77
C GLY A 400 0.34 8.50 38.29
N TYR A 401 0.47 8.28 36.99
CA TYR A 401 1.59 7.55 36.40
C TYR A 401 2.73 8.46 35.89
N ASN A 402 2.44 9.75 35.68
CA ASN A 402 3.42 10.77 35.27
C ASN A 402 3.78 11.68 36.44
N SER A 403 4.61 11.20 37.39
CA SER A 403 5.10 12.00 38.53
C SER A 403 6.63 12.15 38.43
N PRO A 404 7.20 13.37 38.53
CA PRO A 404 6.54 14.66 38.67
C PRO A 404 5.87 15.16 37.37
N PHE A 405 4.77 15.90 37.48
CA PHE A 405 4.07 16.52 36.34
C PHE A 405 4.16 18.05 36.37
N PRO A 406 4.22 18.72 35.21
CA PRO A 406 4.20 20.18 35.14
C PRO A 406 2.80 20.74 35.41
N VAL A 407 2.74 21.90 36.06
CA VAL A 407 1.54 22.73 36.20
C VAL A 407 1.92 24.14 35.78
N TYR A 408 1.19 24.70 34.81
CA TYR A 408 1.42 26.07 34.37
C TYR A 408 1.00 27.04 35.47
N ILE A 409 1.87 28.02 35.73
CA ILE A 409 1.68 29.05 36.74
C ILE A 409 1.58 30.44 36.11
N PRO A 410 0.83 31.37 36.72
CA PRO A 410 0.75 32.74 36.23
C PRO A 410 2.14 33.38 36.13
N ASN A 411 2.39 34.09 35.03
CA ASN A 411 3.63 34.81 34.79
C ASN A 411 3.42 36.33 34.86
N ALA A 412 4.49 37.07 35.16
CA ALA A 412 4.53 38.53 35.09
C ALA A 412 5.53 38.97 34.01
N PRO A 413 5.13 39.75 32.98
CA PRO A 413 3.76 40.18 32.67
C PRO A 413 2.85 39.01 32.24
N THR A 414 1.54 39.14 32.49
CA THR A 414 0.54 38.10 32.19
C THR A 414 0.47 37.80 30.70
N ARG A 415 0.93 36.62 30.28
CA ARG A 415 0.87 36.18 28.88
C ARG A 415 -0.35 35.31 28.58
N LEU A 416 -0.89 34.63 29.58
CA LEU A 416 -2.08 33.79 29.47
C LEU A 416 -3.18 34.28 30.41
N THR A 417 -4.42 34.17 29.97
CA THR A 417 -5.59 34.39 30.81
C THR A 417 -5.76 33.26 31.82
N GLN A 418 -6.46 33.52 32.92
CA GLN A 418 -6.77 32.51 33.93
C GLN A 418 -7.52 31.31 33.33
N ALA A 419 -8.42 31.54 32.37
CA ALA A 419 -9.18 30.48 31.70
C ALA A 419 -8.30 29.61 30.78
N GLN A 420 -7.34 30.21 30.07
CA GLN A 420 -6.36 29.47 29.27
C GLN A 420 -5.44 28.63 30.15
N LEU A 421 -4.99 29.18 31.28
CA LEU A 421 -4.15 28.47 32.24
C LEU A 421 -4.91 27.31 32.90
N TYR A 422 -6.18 27.51 33.26
CA TYR A 422 -7.05 26.46 33.79
C TYR A 422 -7.25 25.33 32.77
N SER A 423 -7.60 25.68 31.52
CA SER A 423 -7.81 24.70 30.45
C SER A 423 -6.55 23.86 30.19
N ALA A 424 -5.38 24.51 30.11
CA ALA A 424 -4.11 23.82 29.92
C ALA A 424 -3.77 22.91 31.11
N ASN A 425 -3.99 23.36 32.35
CA ASN A 425 -3.77 22.54 33.54
C ASN A 425 -4.74 21.36 33.65
N GLN A 426 -6.01 21.52 33.25
CA GLN A 426 -6.97 20.41 33.18
C GLN A 426 -6.60 19.37 32.12
N ILE A 427 -6.06 19.81 30.97
CA ILE A 427 -5.53 18.89 29.94
C ILE A 427 -4.30 18.14 30.49
N LEU A 428 -3.37 18.83 31.16
CA LEU A 428 -2.22 18.18 31.80
C LEU A 428 -2.64 17.23 32.94
N GLU A 429 -3.70 17.56 33.66
CA GLU A 429 -4.28 16.71 34.71
C GLU A 429 -4.92 15.45 34.14
N ASN A 430 -5.69 15.56 33.06
CA ASN A 430 -6.17 14.39 32.32
C ASN A 430 -5.00 13.53 31.84
N ARG A 431 -3.90 14.17 31.41
CA ARG A 431 -2.67 13.50 31.01
C ARG A 431 -1.89 12.77 32.12
N LYS A 432 -2.19 13.03 33.40
CA LYS A 432 -1.61 12.27 34.53
C LYS A 432 -1.97 10.79 34.46
N ASN A 433 -3.14 10.49 33.90
CA ASN A 433 -3.71 9.15 33.82
C ASN A 433 -3.55 8.51 32.42
N THR A 434 -3.19 9.29 31.40
CA THR A 434 -2.94 8.78 30.05
C THR A 434 -1.45 8.49 29.85
N THR A 435 -1.09 7.28 30.21
CA THR A 435 0.15 6.59 29.86
C THR A 435 0.24 6.02 28.45
N ASN A 436 1.08 6.52 27.53
CA ASN A 436 1.56 5.67 26.44
C ASN A 436 2.60 4.70 27.02
N TYR A 437 2.12 3.71 27.77
CA TYR A 437 2.94 2.70 28.45
C TYR A 437 3.45 1.64 27.49
N ARG A 438 2.84 1.51 26.31
CA ARG A 438 3.19 0.54 25.28
C ARG A 438 3.81 1.22 24.07
N SER A 439 4.54 0.45 23.27
CA SER A 439 4.95 0.87 21.94
C SER A 439 3.72 0.87 21.03
N ALA A 440 3.42 2.01 20.42
CA ALA A 440 2.40 2.10 19.38
C ALA A 440 2.92 1.49 18.07
N GLY A 441 2.01 1.00 17.23
CA GLY A 441 2.36 0.62 15.86
C GLY A 441 2.75 1.85 15.03
N PRO A 442 3.50 1.67 13.92
CA PRO A 442 3.78 2.77 13.00
C PRO A 442 2.49 3.29 12.37
N THR A 443 2.18 4.56 12.61
CA THR A 443 1.09 5.33 12.00
C THR A 443 1.61 6.39 11.02
N THR A 444 2.81 6.17 10.49
CA THR A 444 3.52 7.13 9.64
C THR A 444 2.82 7.30 8.29
N THR A 445 2.64 8.55 7.87
CA THR A 445 2.19 8.88 6.51
C THR A 445 3.32 8.67 5.50
N ASP A 446 2.96 8.65 4.21
CA ASP A 446 3.92 8.70 3.10
C ASP A 446 4.87 7.49 3.03
N VAL A 447 4.45 6.36 3.61
CA VAL A 447 5.10 5.06 3.44
C VAL A 447 5.04 4.67 1.97
N LEU A 448 6.22 4.51 1.35
CA LEU A 448 6.34 4.03 -0.03
C LEU A 448 6.35 2.51 -0.07
N ALA A 449 7.07 1.85 0.84
CA ALA A 449 7.26 0.41 0.79
C ALA A 449 7.48 -0.22 2.18
N VAL A 450 7.05 -1.48 2.31
CA VAL A 450 7.34 -2.35 3.45
C VAL A 450 8.38 -3.39 3.02
N ILE A 451 9.51 -3.44 3.73
CA ILE A 451 10.61 -4.38 3.47
C ILE A 451 10.62 -5.42 4.58
N PRO A 452 10.18 -6.66 4.32
CA PRO A 452 10.32 -7.75 5.30
C PRO A 452 11.80 -8.09 5.49
N LEU A 453 12.27 -8.24 6.73
CA LEU A 453 13.67 -8.49 7.03
C LEU A 453 13.96 -9.99 7.20
N LYS A 454 14.54 -10.59 6.16
CA LYS A 454 15.00 -11.99 6.19
C LYS A 454 16.47 -12.06 6.62
N ILE A 455 16.74 -11.83 7.90
CA ILE A 455 18.11 -11.78 8.45
C ILE A 455 18.77 -13.15 8.65
N GLY A 456 18.10 -14.25 8.27
CA GLY A 456 18.64 -15.59 8.41
C GLY A 456 19.95 -15.76 7.63
N GLY A 457 21.03 -16.08 8.35
CA GLY A 457 22.35 -16.28 7.76
C GLY A 457 23.19 -15.02 7.56
N LEU A 458 22.67 -13.83 7.88
CA LEU A 458 23.46 -12.60 7.86
C LEU A 458 24.23 -12.42 9.17
N SER A 459 25.51 -12.10 9.05
CA SER A 459 26.35 -11.67 10.17
C SER A 459 26.27 -10.16 10.35
N PHE A 460 26.45 -9.68 11.57
CA PHE A 460 26.49 -8.25 11.84
C PHE A 460 27.56 -7.57 10.97
N GLY A 461 27.18 -6.53 10.25
CA GLY A 461 28.03 -5.84 9.26
C GLY A 461 27.79 -6.27 7.80
N ASP A 462 27.12 -7.40 7.55
CA ASP A 462 26.75 -7.81 6.19
C ASP A 462 25.69 -6.87 5.60
N LYS A 463 25.52 -6.92 4.27
CA LYS A 463 24.50 -6.13 3.56
C LYS A 463 23.26 -6.97 3.34
N TYR A 464 22.13 -6.53 3.89
CA TYR A 464 20.81 -6.99 3.49
C TYR A 464 20.51 -6.44 2.09
N VAL A 465 20.25 -7.30 1.13
CA VAL A 465 19.90 -6.91 -0.25
C VAL A 465 18.59 -7.57 -0.61
N GLU A 466 17.61 -6.76 -1.01
CA GLU A 466 16.35 -7.25 -1.56
C GLU A 466 16.10 -6.55 -2.90
N PHE A 467 15.79 -7.36 -3.91
CA PHE A 467 15.47 -6.94 -5.27
C PHE A 467 14.46 -7.92 -5.85
N GLY A 468 13.59 -7.45 -6.74
CA GLY A 468 12.70 -8.33 -7.49
C GLY A 468 11.26 -7.84 -7.60
N SER A 469 10.43 -8.67 -8.21
CA SER A 469 9.05 -8.33 -8.59
C SER A 469 8.13 -8.03 -7.40
N SER A 470 8.42 -8.57 -6.21
CA SER A 470 7.68 -8.29 -4.98
C SER A 470 7.87 -6.85 -4.50
N LEU A 471 9.08 -6.28 -4.63
CA LEU A 471 9.33 -4.88 -4.28
C LEU A 471 8.65 -3.92 -5.24
N LEU A 472 8.59 -4.28 -6.53
CA LEU A 472 7.95 -3.48 -7.58
C LEU A 472 6.44 -3.30 -7.40
N GLN A 473 5.79 -4.09 -6.55
CA GLN A 473 4.38 -3.90 -6.19
C GLN A 473 4.17 -2.69 -5.26
N ASN A 474 5.22 -2.23 -4.59
CA ASN A 474 5.18 -1.01 -3.80
C ASN A 474 5.27 0.20 -4.75
N GLU A 475 4.12 0.59 -5.29
CA GLU A 475 3.96 1.72 -6.20
C GLU A 475 3.12 2.83 -5.55
N ARG A 476 3.62 4.06 -5.65
CA ARG A 476 2.85 5.28 -5.38
C ARG A 476 2.39 5.87 -6.70
N ILE A 477 1.07 6.00 -6.85
CA ILE A 477 0.42 6.61 -8.00
C ILE A 477 -0.04 8.02 -7.62
N TYR A 478 0.31 9.01 -8.44
CA TYR A 478 -0.13 10.39 -8.26
C TYR A 478 -1.48 10.64 -8.94
N PHE A 479 -2.30 11.54 -8.41
CA PHE A 479 -3.60 11.88 -9.02
C PHE A 479 -3.47 12.59 -10.37
N GLY A 480 -2.31 13.19 -10.63
CA GLY A 480 -1.92 13.80 -11.89
C GLY A 480 -0.40 13.95 -12.00
N PRO A 481 0.14 14.34 -13.17
CA PRO A 481 1.58 14.52 -13.35
C PRO A 481 2.14 15.54 -12.35
N VAL A 482 3.20 15.17 -11.62
CA VAL A 482 3.90 16.05 -10.67
C VAL A 482 5.37 16.22 -11.02
N ASN A 483 5.96 17.33 -10.58
CA ASN A 483 7.38 17.58 -10.73
C ASN A 483 8.08 17.35 -9.38
N ILE A 484 9.08 16.48 -9.35
CA ILE A 484 9.81 16.15 -8.11
C ILE A 484 11.27 16.57 -8.29
N SER A 485 11.71 17.56 -7.52
CA SER A 485 13.10 18.05 -7.49
C SER A 485 13.83 17.72 -6.20
N ARG A 486 13.08 17.49 -5.12
CA ARG A 486 13.57 17.25 -3.77
C ARG A 486 12.70 16.17 -3.12
N MET A 487 13.30 15.36 -2.27
CA MET A 487 12.59 14.38 -1.45
C MET A 487 13.18 14.33 -0.05
N ARG A 488 12.37 13.97 0.95
CA ARG A 488 12.84 13.50 2.24
C ARG A 488 12.65 11.99 2.32
N VAL A 489 13.70 11.30 2.74
CA VAL A 489 13.70 9.86 2.93
C VAL A 489 13.88 9.54 4.40
N THR A 490 13.03 8.67 4.92
CA THR A 490 13.16 8.14 6.28
C THR A 490 13.03 6.62 6.29
N LEU A 491 13.96 5.94 6.97
CA LEU A 491 13.90 4.50 7.25
C LEU A 491 13.36 4.28 8.67
N ARG A 492 12.23 3.57 8.80
CA ARG A 492 11.58 3.31 10.08
C ARG A 492 11.46 1.81 10.39
N ASP A 493 11.47 1.49 11.67
CA ASP A 493 11.24 0.13 12.18
C ASP A 493 9.75 -0.24 12.26
N ASP A 494 9.47 -1.48 12.66
CA ASP A 494 8.14 -2.04 12.87
C ASP A 494 7.38 -1.44 14.07
N LYS A 495 8.02 -0.52 14.81
CA LYS A 495 7.46 0.30 15.89
C LYS A 495 7.38 1.78 15.49
N GLY A 496 7.70 2.12 14.24
CA GLY A 496 7.69 3.49 13.72
C GLY A 496 8.85 4.38 14.15
N ASN A 497 9.87 3.86 14.85
CA ASN A 497 11.06 4.63 15.21
C ASN A 497 11.99 4.77 14.00
N VAL A 498 12.73 5.86 13.92
CA VAL A 498 13.80 6.01 12.92
C VAL A 498 14.91 4.99 13.24
N VAL A 499 15.27 4.17 12.26
CA VAL A 499 16.27 3.12 12.42
C VAL A 499 17.64 3.73 12.66
N ASN A 500 18.38 3.24 13.64
CA ASN A 500 19.78 3.59 13.83
C ASN A 500 20.68 2.53 13.18
N LEU A 501 21.30 2.87 12.06
CA LEU A 501 22.28 2.01 11.37
C LEU A 501 23.71 2.17 11.92
N ASN A 502 23.86 2.76 13.11
CA ASN A 502 25.14 3.08 13.75
C ASN A 502 26.09 3.83 12.80
N GLY A 503 25.50 4.77 12.05
CA GLY A 503 26.14 5.64 11.09
C GLY A 503 26.70 4.92 9.85
N ALA A 504 26.26 3.70 9.58
CA ALA A 504 26.42 3.08 8.27
C ALA A 504 25.47 3.71 7.23
N ASP A 505 25.91 3.71 5.99
CA ASP A 505 25.14 4.20 4.85
C ASP A 505 24.37 3.08 4.16
N TRP A 506 23.23 3.43 3.57
CA TRP A 506 22.32 2.53 2.88
C TRP A 506 21.83 3.15 1.59
N SER A 507 21.36 2.32 0.67
CA SER A 507 20.91 2.78 -0.64
C SER A 507 19.72 1.99 -1.16
N PHE A 508 18.97 2.62 -2.05
CA PHE A 508 17.84 2.01 -2.72
C PHE A 508 17.61 2.64 -4.09
N SER A 509 16.93 1.91 -4.96
CA SER A 509 16.58 2.36 -6.30
C SER A 509 15.07 2.49 -6.45
N LEU A 510 14.65 3.56 -7.10
CA LEU A 510 13.28 3.79 -7.52
C LEU A 510 13.18 3.75 -9.04
N ILE A 511 12.02 3.39 -9.54
CA ILE A 511 11.65 3.59 -10.94
C ILE A 511 10.53 4.62 -10.97
N SER A 512 10.76 5.73 -11.66
CA SER A 512 9.74 6.77 -11.90
C SER A 512 9.15 6.62 -13.29
N THR A 513 7.85 6.75 -13.41
CA THR A 513 7.11 6.74 -14.69
C THR A 513 6.67 8.16 -15.00
N HIS A 514 6.95 8.65 -16.20
CA HIS A 514 6.71 10.02 -16.63
C HIS A 514 5.75 10.07 -17.80
N LEU A 515 4.87 11.06 -17.83
CA LEU A 515 4.05 11.37 -19.00
C LEU A 515 4.92 12.04 -20.07
N TYR A 516 5.02 11.43 -21.24
CA TYR A 516 5.77 11.96 -22.38
C TYR A 516 4.87 12.80 -23.30
N GLU A 517 3.72 12.25 -23.69
CA GLU A 517 2.74 12.93 -24.54
C GLU A 517 1.34 12.39 -24.19
N PHE A 518 0.34 13.27 -24.24
CA PHE A 518 -1.07 12.97 -23.95
C PHE A 518 -1.91 13.05 -25.23
#